data_AF-A0A1B1TCV9-F1
#
_entry.id   AF-A0A1B1TCV9-F1
#
_cell.length_a   1.000
_cell.length_b   1.000
_cell.length_c   1.000
_cell.angle_alpha   90.00
_cell.angle_beta   90.00
_cell.angle_gamma   90.00
#
_symmetry.space_group_name_H-M   'P 1'
#
loop_
_entity.id
_entity.type
_entity.pdbx_description
1 polymer ?
#
loop_
_entity_poly.entity_id
_entity_poly.type
_entity_poly.pdbx_seq_one_letter_code
_entity_poly.pdbx_strand_id
1 'polypeptide(L)'
;MRTIGKAYFLFVIIILSILFITPNSTASESQENSIPLCNADRNETWSVGLIYCNSNMSPGYTLFSPISSTTTYLIDEHGREVHKWQAVSGLRPGLSAYLLDDGDLLRTGNLGNNALGDFSAGGAAGHIERISWDGELEWAWNYSTRDYRSHHDIEPMPNGNILLIAWEEKDEQEVAQSGRNSESDNSDKTVSSSTLWPDLILEIKPIGEDDVEIVWEWHAWDHLIQDFDSSKDNYGDVSQHPELLDVNFNDATGGASGGRDWMHCNGIDYNLELDQIALSCKNMNEIYIIDHSTTTLEASGHSGGNSGMGGDIL
;
A
#
# COMPACT_ATOMS: atom_id res chain seq x y z
N MET A 1 -32.80 1.29 59.34
CA MET A 1 -33.39 -0.08 59.39
C MET A 1 -33.81 -0.66 58.03
N ARG A 2 -33.82 0.09 56.91
CA ARG A 2 -34.20 -0.44 55.57
C ARG A 2 -33.03 -0.90 54.67
N THR A 3 -31.78 -0.60 55.03
CA THR A 3 -30.58 -0.94 54.24
C THR A 3 -29.96 -2.29 54.63
N ILE A 4 -30.12 -2.73 55.88
CA ILE A 4 -29.57 -4.01 56.37
C ILE A 4 -30.32 -5.21 55.76
N GLY A 5 -31.63 -5.08 55.52
CA GLY A 5 -32.43 -6.15 54.91
C GLY A 5 -32.10 -6.47 53.45
N LYS A 6 -31.60 -5.49 52.68
CA LYS A 6 -31.21 -5.69 51.28
C LYS A 6 -29.86 -6.41 51.14
N ALA A 7 -28.91 -6.09 52.01
CA ALA A 7 -27.62 -6.78 52.06
C ALA A 7 -27.78 -8.24 52.51
N TYR A 8 -28.66 -8.50 53.48
CA TYR A 8 -28.94 -9.86 53.95
C TYR A 8 -29.64 -10.71 52.88
N PHE A 9 -30.56 -10.12 52.10
CA PHE A 9 -31.24 -10.80 51.01
C PHE A 9 -30.30 -11.17 49.86
N LEU A 10 -29.39 -10.26 49.48
CA LEU A 10 -28.36 -10.53 48.46
C LEU A 10 -27.36 -11.60 48.92
N PHE A 11 -26.96 -11.58 50.19
CA PHE A 11 -26.04 -12.57 50.75
C PHE A 11 -26.66 -13.98 50.81
N VAL A 12 -27.96 -14.07 51.12
CA VAL A 12 -28.70 -15.34 51.12
C VAL A 12 -28.87 -15.90 49.71
N ILE A 13 -29.09 -15.06 48.69
CA ILE A 13 -29.15 -15.48 47.28
C ILE A 13 -27.79 -16.03 46.81
N ILE A 14 -26.69 -15.37 47.17
CA ILE A 14 -25.33 -15.80 46.79
C ILE A 14 -24.97 -17.14 47.47
N ILE A 15 -25.37 -17.34 48.73
CA ILE A 15 -25.10 -18.62 49.42
C ILE A 15 -25.98 -19.75 48.86
N LEU A 16 -27.25 -19.46 48.53
CA LEU A 16 -28.14 -20.43 47.90
C LEU A 16 -27.67 -20.82 46.50
N SER A 17 -27.10 -19.91 45.71
CA SER A 17 -26.55 -20.26 44.39
C SER A 17 -25.27 -21.10 44.45
N ILE A 18 -24.51 -21.04 45.54
CA ILE A 18 -23.32 -21.89 45.75
C ILE A 18 -23.71 -23.31 46.21
N LEU A 19 -24.87 -23.48 46.85
CA LEU A 19 -25.35 -24.78 47.37
C LEU A 19 -26.01 -25.68 46.31
N PHE A 20 -26.30 -25.18 45.11
CA PHE A 20 -26.85 -25.96 43.99
C PHE A 20 -25.81 -26.34 42.93
N ILE A 21 -24.53 -26.09 43.16
CA ILE A 21 -23.46 -26.62 42.30
C ILE A 21 -23.24 -28.08 42.67
N THR A 22 -24.02 -28.98 42.06
CA THR A 22 -23.72 -30.41 42.09
C THR A 22 -22.39 -30.64 41.37
N PRO A 23 -21.40 -31.35 41.94
CA PRO A 23 -20.19 -31.76 41.24
C PRO A 23 -20.54 -32.95 40.36
N ASN A 24 -21.37 -32.73 39.34
CA ASN A 24 -21.73 -33.74 38.34
C ASN A 24 -21.57 -33.14 36.95
N SER A 25 -20.32 -32.81 36.66
CA SER A 25 -19.75 -33.04 35.34
C SER A 25 -18.28 -33.33 35.60
N THR A 26 -17.94 -34.61 35.75
CA THR A 26 -16.69 -35.05 35.15
C THR A 26 -16.75 -34.52 33.72
N ALA A 27 -15.94 -33.51 33.42
CA ALA A 27 -15.61 -33.24 32.04
C ALA A 27 -15.13 -34.59 31.51
N SER A 28 -15.94 -35.21 30.66
CA SER A 28 -15.39 -36.13 29.69
C SER A 28 -14.16 -35.42 29.15
N GLU A 29 -12.98 -36.03 29.23
CA GLU A 29 -11.89 -35.70 28.31
C GLU A 29 -12.47 -35.94 26.92
N SER A 30 -13.17 -34.93 26.41
CA SER A 30 -13.92 -34.97 25.17
C SER A 30 -12.90 -34.79 24.08
N GLN A 31 -12.32 -35.92 23.67
CA GLN A 31 -11.27 -36.05 22.67
C GLN A 31 -10.01 -35.25 23.07
N GLU A 32 -8.84 -35.86 22.89
CA GLU A 32 -7.71 -35.03 22.51
C GLU A 32 -8.22 -34.16 21.35
N ASN A 33 -8.34 -32.84 21.56
CA ASN A 33 -8.35 -31.90 20.46
C ASN A 33 -6.96 -32.06 19.83
N SER A 34 -6.80 -33.13 19.04
CA SER A 34 -5.68 -33.25 18.13
C SER A 34 -5.67 -31.94 17.39
N ILE A 35 -4.59 -31.17 17.54
CA ILE A 35 -4.34 -29.99 16.72
C ILE A 35 -4.67 -30.45 15.30
N PRO A 36 -5.68 -29.87 14.62
CA PRO A 36 -6.00 -30.30 13.28
C PRO A 36 -4.69 -30.20 12.49
N LEU A 37 -4.14 -31.36 12.12
CA LEU A 37 -3.07 -31.39 11.13
C LEU A 37 -3.66 -30.66 9.94
N CYS A 38 -3.01 -29.56 9.56
CA CYS A 38 -3.43 -28.80 8.41
C CYS A 38 -3.33 -29.72 7.19
N ASN A 39 -4.47 -30.33 6.86
CA ASN A 39 -4.63 -31.32 5.81
C ASN A 39 -5.19 -30.59 4.60
N ALA A 40 -4.46 -29.61 4.08
CA ALA A 40 -4.83 -28.96 2.82
C ALA A 40 -4.71 -30.00 1.69
N ASP A 41 -5.78 -30.76 1.48
CA ASP A 41 -5.96 -31.69 0.38
C ASP A 41 -6.98 -31.09 -0.58
N ARG A 42 -6.55 -30.77 -1.79
CA ARG A 42 -7.39 -30.15 -2.84
C ARG A 42 -8.62 -30.99 -3.20
N ASN A 43 -8.64 -32.28 -2.90
CA ASN A 43 -9.71 -33.22 -3.23
C ASN A 43 -10.59 -33.59 -2.03
N GLU A 44 -10.14 -33.38 -0.79
CA GLU A 44 -10.87 -33.77 0.44
C GLU A 44 -11.22 -32.58 1.34
N THR A 45 -10.49 -31.47 1.24
CA THR A 45 -10.68 -30.25 2.04
C THR A 45 -10.70 -29.01 1.14
N TRP A 46 -11.48 -27.99 1.49
CA TRP A 46 -11.57 -26.77 0.69
C TRP A 46 -10.53 -25.75 1.14
N SER A 47 -9.37 -25.75 0.48
CA SER A 47 -8.42 -24.65 0.60
C SER A 47 -8.57 -23.65 -0.56
N VAL A 48 -8.53 -22.36 -0.24
CA VAL A 48 -8.36 -21.29 -1.22
C VAL A 48 -6.89 -20.88 -1.18
N GLY A 49 -6.14 -21.18 -2.24
CA GLY A 49 -4.73 -20.80 -2.38
C GLY A 49 -3.72 -21.62 -1.58
N LEU A 50 -4.06 -22.11 -0.38
CA LEU A 50 -3.14 -22.89 0.45
C LEU A 50 -2.93 -24.29 -0.13
N ILE A 51 -1.68 -24.59 -0.53
CA ILE A 51 -1.28 -25.88 -1.13
C ILE A 51 -0.42 -26.76 -0.23
N TYR A 52 0.09 -26.22 0.88
CA TYR A 52 0.94 -26.92 1.84
C TYR A 52 0.93 -26.18 3.18
N CYS A 53 0.96 -26.93 4.29
CA CYS A 53 1.07 -26.38 5.63
C CYS A 53 1.69 -27.40 6.60
N ASN A 54 2.23 -26.90 7.71
CA ASN A 54 2.83 -27.70 8.78
C ASN A 54 2.65 -26.99 10.14
N SER A 55 3.30 -27.47 11.20
CA SER A 55 3.18 -26.88 12.55
C SER A 55 3.82 -25.50 12.71
N ASN A 56 4.50 -24.97 11.68
CA ASN A 56 5.18 -23.67 11.70
C ASN A 56 4.41 -22.60 10.93
N MET A 57 3.13 -22.81 10.61
CA MET A 57 2.28 -21.80 10.02
C MET A 57 2.11 -20.62 10.99
N SER A 58 2.20 -19.41 10.48
CA SER A 58 1.84 -18.21 11.26
C SER A 58 0.34 -18.24 11.56
N PRO A 59 -0.08 -18.07 12.82
CA PRO A 59 -1.50 -17.95 13.15
C PRO A 59 -2.06 -16.63 12.60
N GLY A 60 -3.37 -16.61 12.32
CA GLY A 60 -4.08 -15.41 11.89
C GLY A 60 -4.64 -15.52 10.49
N TYR A 61 -4.86 -14.37 9.85
CA TYR A 61 -5.52 -14.29 8.56
C TYR A 61 -4.56 -13.83 7.46
N THR A 62 -4.80 -14.31 6.24
CA THR A 62 -4.13 -13.84 5.03
C THR A 62 -5.15 -13.22 4.10
N LEU A 63 -4.97 -11.94 3.79
CA LEU A 63 -5.70 -11.24 2.75
C LEU A 63 -4.91 -11.32 1.44
N PHE A 64 -5.56 -11.68 0.34
CA PHE A 64 -4.92 -11.65 -0.97
C PHE A 64 -5.91 -11.44 -2.11
N SER A 65 -5.41 -10.81 -3.17
CA SER A 65 -6.17 -10.48 -4.38
C SER A 65 -5.48 -11.07 -5.61
N PRO A 66 -5.92 -12.23 -6.14
CA PRO A 66 -5.31 -12.80 -7.34
C PRO A 66 -5.41 -11.85 -8.54
N ILE A 67 -4.28 -11.53 -9.18
CA ILE A 67 -4.17 -10.51 -10.25
C ILE A 67 -5.13 -10.77 -11.43
N SER A 68 -5.44 -12.03 -11.71
CA SER A 68 -6.33 -12.43 -12.82
C SER A 68 -7.83 -12.47 -12.44
N SER A 69 -8.16 -12.23 -11.17
CA SER A 69 -9.51 -12.29 -10.60
C SER A 69 -10.02 -10.89 -10.26
N THR A 70 -11.33 -10.76 -10.05
CA THR A 70 -11.97 -9.55 -9.49
C THR A 70 -12.42 -9.78 -8.06
N THR A 71 -11.96 -10.86 -7.42
CA THR A 71 -12.32 -11.25 -6.06
C THR A 71 -11.10 -11.20 -5.16
N THR A 72 -11.27 -10.59 -3.99
CA THR A 72 -10.30 -10.56 -2.89
C THR A 72 -10.74 -11.55 -1.82
N TYR A 73 -9.80 -12.32 -1.27
CA TYR A 73 -10.07 -13.38 -0.30
C TYR A 73 -9.40 -13.08 1.03
N LEU A 74 -10.10 -13.38 2.11
CA LEU A 74 -9.54 -13.51 3.46
C LEU A 74 -9.60 -14.99 3.84
N ILE A 75 -8.45 -15.58 4.13
CA ILE A 75 -8.34 -16.96 4.60
C ILE A 75 -7.74 -17.01 5.99
N ASP A 76 -8.02 -18.07 6.73
CA ASP A 76 -7.29 -18.39 7.96
C ASP A 76 -6.01 -19.20 7.69
N GLU A 77 -5.27 -19.53 8.75
CA GLU A 77 -4.00 -20.27 8.66
C GLU A 77 -4.14 -21.70 8.11
N HIS A 78 -5.37 -22.21 7.99
CA HIS A 78 -5.69 -23.51 7.41
C HIS A 78 -6.16 -23.41 5.94
N GLY A 79 -6.16 -22.21 5.37
CA GLY A 79 -6.57 -21.96 3.99
C GLY A 79 -8.09 -21.98 3.78
N ARG A 80 -8.88 -21.95 4.85
CA ARG A 80 -10.35 -21.90 4.75
C ARG A 80 -10.75 -20.47 4.42
N GLU A 81 -11.71 -20.31 3.50
CA GLU A 81 -12.31 -19.00 3.21
C GLU A 81 -13.04 -18.51 4.47
N VAL A 82 -12.56 -17.38 5.01
CA VAL A 82 -13.21 -16.66 6.11
C VAL A 82 -14.21 -15.67 5.53
N HIS A 83 -13.77 -14.96 4.50
CA HIS A 83 -14.58 -13.99 3.78
C HIS A 83 -14.04 -13.79 2.35
N LYS A 84 -14.85 -13.19 1.49
CA LYS A 84 -14.40 -12.69 0.19
C LYS A 84 -15.21 -11.47 -0.24
N TRP A 85 -14.54 -10.55 -0.92
CA TRP A 85 -15.17 -9.39 -1.55
C TRP A 85 -15.12 -9.53 -3.05
N GLN A 86 -16.23 -9.23 -3.71
CA GLN A 86 -16.27 -9.01 -5.14
C GLN A 86 -16.01 -7.53 -5.40
N ALA A 87 -15.00 -7.20 -6.21
CA ALA A 87 -14.76 -5.82 -6.67
C ALA A 87 -16.05 -5.24 -7.25
N VAL A 88 -16.57 -4.17 -6.66
CA VAL A 88 -17.85 -3.56 -7.07
C VAL A 88 -17.68 -2.84 -8.40
N SER A 89 -16.53 -2.20 -8.61
CA SER A 89 -16.10 -1.66 -9.91
C SER A 89 -15.97 -2.72 -11.03
N GLY A 90 -15.87 -4.01 -10.67
CA GLY A 90 -15.56 -5.08 -11.61
C GLY A 90 -14.10 -5.06 -12.12
N LEU A 91 -13.25 -4.21 -11.55
CA LEU A 91 -11.85 -4.05 -11.95
C LEU A 91 -10.97 -5.13 -11.30
N ARG A 92 -9.99 -5.62 -12.06
CA ARG A 92 -8.91 -6.46 -11.52
C ARG A 92 -8.03 -5.65 -10.56
N PRO A 93 -7.30 -6.31 -9.63
CA PRO A 93 -6.43 -5.63 -8.68
C PRO A 93 -5.42 -4.68 -9.33
N GLY A 94 -5.27 -3.50 -8.73
CA GLY A 94 -4.17 -2.56 -8.97
C GLY A 94 -2.88 -2.93 -8.20
N LEU A 95 -2.85 -4.12 -7.59
CA LEU A 95 -1.77 -4.76 -6.83
C LEU A 95 -1.78 -4.56 -5.30
N SER A 96 -2.72 -3.79 -4.75
CA SER A 96 -2.83 -3.62 -3.29
C SER A 96 -4.25 -3.82 -2.75
N ALA A 97 -4.31 -4.36 -1.53
CA ALA A 97 -5.52 -4.63 -0.79
C ALA A 97 -5.21 -4.65 0.71
N TYR A 98 -6.03 -3.94 1.49
CA TYR A 98 -5.90 -3.74 2.92
C TYR A 98 -7.21 -4.10 3.61
N LEU A 99 -7.11 -4.84 4.71
CA LEU A 99 -8.22 -5.03 5.63
C LEU A 99 -8.11 -3.92 6.68
N LEU A 100 -9.10 -3.03 6.72
CA LEU A 100 -9.14 -1.90 7.65
C LEU A 100 -9.60 -2.35 9.05
N ASP A 101 -9.37 -1.50 10.04
CA ASP A 101 -9.70 -1.77 11.46
C ASP A 101 -11.21 -1.99 11.71
N ASP A 102 -12.07 -1.43 10.88
CA ASP A 102 -13.53 -1.63 10.91
C ASP A 102 -13.99 -2.88 10.15
N GLY A 103 -13.07 -3.60 9.51
CA GLY A 103 -13.32 -4.82 8.75
C GLY A 103 -13.52 -4.57 7.25
N ASP A 104 -13.49 -3.32 6.80
CA ASP A 104 -13.70 -3.03 5.39
C ASP A 104 -12.48 -3.36 4.54
N LEU A 105 -12.71 -3.64 3.27
CA LEU A 105 -11.67 -3.83 2.28
C LEU A 105 -11.39 -2.52 1.57
N LEU A 106 -10.17 -2.00 1.71
CA LEU A 106 -9.64 -0.96 0.83
C LEU A 106 -8.76 -1.62 -0.23
N ARG A 107 -9.00 -1.36 -1.51
CA ARG A 107 -8.23 -1.99 -2.59
C ARG A 107 -7.97 -1.05 -3.76
N THR A 108 -6.86 -1.29 -4.45
CA THR A 108 -6.58 -0.65 -5.73
C THR A 108 -7.17 -1.46 -6.89
N GLY A 109 -7.57 -0.77 -7.95
CA GLY A 109 -8.16 -1.31 -9.17
C GLY A 109 -7.39 -0.87 -10.42
N ASN A 110 -7.22 -1.80 -11.34
CA ASN A 110 -6.55 -1.57 -12.61
C ASN A 110 -7.56 -1.19 -13.70
N LEU A 111 -7.55 0.07 -14.13
CA LEU A 111 -8.39 0.60 -15.22
C LEU A 111 -8.07 0.02 -16.61
N GLY A 112 -7.01 -0.77 -16.72
CA GLY A 112 -6.52 -1.39 -17.95
C GLY A 112 -5.85 -0.40 -18.89
N ASN A 113 -5.66 -0.84 -20.14
CA ASN A 113 -4.94 -0.10 -21.18
C ASN A 113 -5.84 0.89 -21.94
N ASN A 114 -7.15 0.95 -21.64
CA ASN A 114 -8.09 1.89 -22.23
C ASN A 114 -8.27 3.16 -21.38
N ALA A 115 -7.56 3.25 -20.24
CA ALA A 115 -7.50 4.46 -19.45
C ALA A 115 -6.91 5.62 -20.26
N LEU A 116 -7.20 6.85 -19.85
CA LEU A 116 -6.60 8.03 -20.46
C LEU A 116 -5.10 8.06 -20.17
N GLY A 117 -4.32 8.62 -21.10
CA GLY A 117 -2.86 8.70 -21.00
C GLY A 117 -2.14 7.46 -21.54
N ASP A 118 -0.82 7.56 -21.61
CA ASP A 118 0.04 6.52 -22.16
C ASP A 118 0.64 5.60 -21.08
N PHE A 119 0.24 5.77 -19.81
CA PHE A 119 0.71 5.00 -18.66
C PHE A 119 0.40 3.50 -18.81
N SER A 120 1.37 2.78 -19.37
CA SER A 120 1.29 1.37 -19.72
C SER A 120 2.57 0.65 -19.28
N ALA A 121 2.71 0.50 -17.96
CA ALA A 121 3.75 -0.30 -17.31
C ALA A 121 3.15 -1.34 -16.34
N GLY A 122 4.00 -2.25 -15.86
CA GLY A 122 3.62 -3.20 -14.81
C GLY A 122 3.17 -2.46 -13.54
N GLY A 123 2.08 -2.92 -12.93
CA GLY A 123 1.52 -2.31 -11.72
C GLY A 123 0.63 -1.09 -11.94
N ALA A 124 0.35 -0.70 -13.19
CA ALA A 124 -0.63 0.35 -13.45
C ALA A 124 -1.98 0.08 -12.76
N ALA A 125 -2.46 1.06 -11.98
CA ALA A 125 -3.74 1.00 -11.28
C ALA A 125 -4.69 2.05 -11.87
N GLY A 126 -5.08 3.05 -11.08
CA GLY A 126 -5.90 4.19 -11.50
C GLY A 126 -7.21 4.31 -10.73
N HIS A 127 -7.56 3.31 -9.91
CA HIS A 127 -8.78 3.27 -9.13
C HIS A 127 -8.50 2.82 -7.70
N ILE A 128 -9.25 3.36 -6.75
CA ILE A 128 -9.29 2.90 -5.35
C ILE A 128 -10.76 2.74 -4.98
N GLU A 129 -11.09 1.65 -4.30
CA GLU A 129 -12.43 1.45 -3.73
C GLU A 129 -12.34 0.90 -2.31
N ARG A 130 -13.26 1.36 -1.46
CA ARG A 130 -13.54 0.86 -0.13
C ARG A 130 -14.87 0.11 -0.17
N ILE A 131 -14.84 -1.15 0.23
CA ILE A 131 -15.99 -2.06 0.22
C ILE A 131 -16.22 -2.51 1.66
N SER A 132 -17.43 -2.33 2.16
CA SER A 132 -17.82 -2.78 3.49
C SER A 132 -17.64 -4.28 3.68
N TRP A 133 -17.61 -4.74 4.94
CA TRP A 133 -17.65 -6.18 5.26
C TRP A 133 -18.80 -6.94 4.58
N ASP A 134 -19.96 -6.29 4.37
CA ASP A 134 -21.13 -6.91 3.74
C ASP A 134 -21.07 -6.90 2.19
N GLY A 135 -20.02 -6.32 1.60
CA GLY A 135 -19.80 -6.28 0.15
C GLY A 135 -20.42 -5.07 -0.55
N GLU A 136 -20.90 -4.07 0.19
CA GLU A 136 -21.42 -2.82 -0.37
C GLU A 136 -20.29 -1.81 -0.59
N LEU A 137 -20.35 -1.07 -1.70
CA LEU A 137 -19.40 0.01 -1.98
C LEU A 137 -19.69 1.20 -1.08
N GLU A 138 -18.67 1.67 -0.35
CA GLU A 138 -18.80 2.82 0.53
C GLU A 138 -18.15 4.08 -0.04
N TRP A 139 -17.01 3.90 -0.73
CA TRP A 139 -16.29 4.99 -1.36
C TRP A 139 -15.45 4.49 -2.53
N ALA A 140 -15.33 5.26 -3.61
CA ALA A 140 -14.39 4.95 -4.68
C ALA A 140 -13.95 6.19 -5.46
N TRP A 141 -12.70 6.20 -5.89
CA TRP A 141 -12.14 7.33 -6.62
C TRP A 141 -11.13 6.89 -7.67
N ASN A 142 -11.02 7.69 -8.74
CA ASN A 142 -10.06 7.47 -9.82
C ASN A 142 -8.95 8.52 -9.79
N TYR A 143 -7.70 8.07 -9.81
CA TYR A 143 -6.54 8.93 -10.06
C TYR A 143 -5.85 8.50 -11.35
N SER A 144 -6.42 8.96 -12.47
CA SER A 144 -5.90 8.67 -13.81
C SER A 144 -6.36 9.72 -14.82
N THR A 145 -5.40 10.37 -15.46
CA THR A 145 -5.61 11.31 -16.56
C THR A 145 -4.55 11.06 -17.65
N ARG A 146 -4.40 12.01 -18.59
CA ARG A 146 -3.29 11.97 -19.55
C ARG A 146 -1.93 12.26 -18.90
N ASP A 147 -1.94 12.96 -17.77
CA ASP A 147 -0.76 13.57 -17.19
C ASP A 147 -0.33 12.86 -15.90
N TYR A 148 -1.18 12.01 -15.31
CA TYR A 148 -0.84 11.21 -14.13
C TYR A 148 -1.66 9.92 -14.03
N ARG A 149 -1.15 8.95 -13.27
CA ARG A 149 -1.88 7.71 -12.94
C ARG A 149 -1.32 7.04 -11.67
N SER A 150 -2.20 6.69 -10.74
CA SER A 150 -1.80 5.85 -9.59
C SER A 150 -1.35 4.46 -10.03
N HIS A 151 -0.40 3.86 -9.31
CA HIS A 151 0.07 2.51 -9.56
C HIS A 151 0.50 1.81 -8.28
N HIS A 152 0.56 0.48 -8.34
CA HIS A 152 0.94 -0.40 -7.24
C HIS A 152 0.15 -0.14 -5.96
N ASP A 153 0.71 0.67 -5.07
CA ASP A 153 0.41 0.62 -3.65
C ASP A 153 -0.21 1.90 -3.10
N ILE A 154 -0.90 1.71 -1.98
CA ILE A 154 -1.51 2.76 -1.16
C ILE A 154 -1.26 2.41 0.30
N GLU A 155 -1.25 3.40 1.20
CA GLU A 155 -1.17 3.11 2.64
C GLU A 155 -2.32 3.80 3.39
N PRO A 156 -3.29 3.07 3.98
CA PRO A 156 -4.32 3.66 4.82
C PRO A 156 -3.70 4.19 6.12
N MET A 157 -3.89 5.48 6.39
CA MET A 157 -3.29 6.14 7.54
C MET A 157 -4.21 6.13 8.78
N PRO A 158 -3.65 6.23 10.01
CA PRO A 158 -4.43 6.26 11.25
C PRO A 158 -5.45 7.41 11.36
N ASN A 159 -5.27 8.49 10.60
CA ASN A 159 -6.18 9.63 10.54
C ASN A 159 -7.36 9.41 9.57
N GLY A 160 -7.40 8.29 8.85
CA GLY A 160 -8.39 7.96 7.83
C GLY A 160 -8.05 8.46 6.42
N ASN A 161 -6.91 9.13 6.25
CA ASN A 161 -6.37 9.48 4.94
C ASN A 161 -5.67 8.27 4.31
N ILE A 162 -5.26 8.41 3.06
CA ILE A 162 -4.60 7.36 2.29
C ILE A 162 -3.37 7.97 1.61
N LEU A 163 -2.20 7.36 1.76
CA LEU A 163 -1.07 7.66 0.91
C LEU A 163 -1.20 6.88 -0.40
N LEU A 164 -0.80 7.50 -1.51
CA LEU A 164 -0.95 6.96 -2.85
C LEU A 164 0.35 7.16 -3.64
N ILE A 165 0.87 6.08 -4.23
CA ILE A 165 1.93 6.20 -5.24
C ILE A 165 1.30 6.45 -6.61
N ALA A 166 1.86 7.42 -7.36
CA ALA A 166 1.44 7.68 -8.73
C ALA A 166 2.61 8.08 -9.63
N TRP A 167 2.41 7.89 -10.93
CA TRP A 167 3.24 8.51 -11.95
C TRP A 167 2.68 9.88 -12.32
N GLU A 168 3.56 10.82 -12.63
CA GLU A 168 3.26 12.02 -13.44
C GLU A 168 4.02 11.99 -14.77
N GLU A 169 3.49 12.64 -15.80
CA GLU A 169 4.16 12.78 -17.09
C GLU A 169 5.08 14.01 -17.08
N LYS A 170 6.34 13.82 -17.46
CA LYS A 170 7.27 14.92 -17.82
C LYS A 170 7.59 14.89 -19.29
N ASP A 171 7.37 16.00 -19.98
CA ASP A 171 7.53 16.10 -21.41
C ASP A 171 9.01 16.12 -21.84
N GLU A 172 9.25 16.05 -23.15
CA GLU A 172 10.61 16.02 -23.71
C GLU A 172 11.46 17.25 -23.37
N GLN A 173 10.85 18.43 -23.23
CA GLN A 173 11.58 19.64 -22.89
C GLN A 173 11.98 19.63 -21.41
N GLU A 174 11.07 19.21 -20.53
CA GLU A 174 11.33 19.06 -19.10
C GLU A 174 12.45 18.04 -18.85
N VAL A 175 12.36 16.87 -19.49
CA VAL A 175 13.37 15.80 -19.39
C VAL A 175 14.73 16.24 -19.94
N ALA A 176 14.77 16.93 -21.07
CA ALA A 176 16.02 17.45 -21.62
C ALA A 176 16.59 18.60 -20.79
N GLN A 177 15.78 19.32 -20.03
CA GLN A 177 16.22 20.40 -19.16
C GLN A 177 16.72 19.89 -17.80
N SER A 178 16.20 18.77 -17.30
CA SER A 178 16.67 18.12 -16.07
C SER A 178 18.05 17.47 -16.20
N GLY A 179 18.64 17.45 -17.39
CA GLY A 179 19.96 16.87 -17.66
C GLY A 179 19.95 15.35 -17.85
N ARG A 180 18.78 14.76 -18.19
CA ARG A 180 18.69 13.34 -18.56
C ARG A 180 19.57 13.06 -19.79
N ASN A 181 20.55 12.20 -19.59
CA ASN A 181 21.39 11.64 -20.63
C ASN A 181 20.62 10.55 -21.40
N SER A 182 20.22 10.88 -22.63
CA SER A 182 19.64 9.93 -23.58
C SER A 182 20.68 9.09 -24.34
N GLU A 183 21.97 9.41 -24.24
CA GLU A 183 23.06 8.69 -24.87
C GLU A 183 23.59 7.60 -23.93
N SER A 184 23.10 6.37 -24.09
CA SER A 184 23.67 5.20 -23.41
C SER A 184 24.64 4.46 -24.33
N ASP A 185 25.90 4.34 -23.91
CA ASP A 185 26.90 3.46 -24.52
C ASP A 185 26.58 1.95 -24.32
N ASN A 186 25.59 1.65 -23.47
CA ASN A 186 25.12 0.29 -23.21
C ASN A 186 23.71 0.09 -23.78
N SER A 187 23.61 -0.65 -24.89
CA SER A 187 22.35 -0.89 -25.62
C SER A 187 21.25 -1.55 -24.77
N ASP A 188 21.62 -2.25 -23.70
CA ASP A 188 20.66 -2.95 -22.83
C ASP A 188 20.03 -2.02 -21.77
N LYS A 189 20.57 -0.80 -21.66
CA LYS A 189 20.15 0.26 -20.73
C LYS A 189 19.75 1.56 -21.45
N THR A 190 19.59 1.52 -22.78
CA THR A 190 19.17 2.69 -23.54
C THR A 190 17.72 3.04 -23.24
N VAL A 191 17.49 4.22 -22.67
CA VAL A 191 16.16 4.84 -22.62
C VAL A 191 15.82 5.29 -24.03
N SER A 192 14.75 4.74 -24.60
CA SER A 192 14.32 5.05 -25.97
C SER A 192 13.18 6.07 -26.03
N SER A 193 12.63 6.43 -24.87
CA SER A 193 11.64 7.48 -24.71
C SER A 193 12.28 8.84 -24.50
N SER A 194 11.65 9.90 -25.02
CA SER A 194 12.01 11.28 -24.72
C SER A 194 11.23 11.87 -23.54
N THR A 195 10.18 11.20 -23.06
CA THR A 195 9.43 11.59 -21.86
C THR A 195 9.74 10.65 -20.69
N LEU A 196 9.41 11.05 -19.46
CA LEU A 196 9.60 10.28 -18.23
C LEU A 196 8.34 10.26 -17.37
N TRP A 197 8.25 9.22 -16.54
CA TRP A 197 7.21 9.02 -15.53
C TRP A 197 7.84 8.92 -14.14
N PRO A 198 8.30 10.03 -13.55
CA PRO A 198 8.72 10.02 -12.16
C PRO A 198 7.55 9.67 -11.23
N ASP A 199 7.91 9.07 -10.10
CA ASP A 199 6.98 8.78 -9.02
C ASP A 199 6.67 10.07 -8.20
N LEU A 200 5.43 10.19 -7.77
CA LEU A 200 4.95 11.17 -6.79
C LEU A 200 4.13 10.45 -5.72
N ILE A 201 3.99 11.10 -4.57
CA ILE A 201 3.17 10.63 -3.45
C ILE A 201 2.10 11.67 -3.16
N LEU A 202 0.86 11.22 -2.99
CA LEU A 202 -0.23 12.04 -2.47
C LEU A 202 -0.70 11.49 -1.13
N GLU A 203 -0.96 12.38 -0.17
CA GLU A 203 -1.89 12.08 0.92
C GLU A 203 -3.27 12.61 0.51
N ILE A 204 -4.25 11.71 0.43
CA ILE A 204 -5.63 12.04 0.08
C ILE A 204 -6.56 11.77 1.26
N LYS A 205 -7.51 12.66 1.44
CA LYS A 205 -8.60 12.51 2.41
C LYS A 205 -9.90 12.21 1.66
N PRO A 206 -10.50 11.02 1.83
CA PRO A 206 -11.79 10.71 1.24
C PRO A 206 -12.90 11.70 1.66
N ILE A 207 -13.71 12.13 0.69
CA ILE A 207 -14.87 13.00 0.87
C ILE A 207 -16.10 12.36 0.24
N GLY A 208 -17.17 12.23 1.03
CA GLY A 208 -18.41 11.64 0.54
C GLY A 208 -18.21 10.21 0.08
N GLU A 209 -18.72 9.88 -1.10
CA GLU A 209 -18.68 8.53 -1.68
C GLU A 209 -17.70 8.44 -2.87
N ASP A 210 -17.28 9.56 -3.45
CA ASP A 210 -16.55 9.56 -4.73
C ASP A 210 -15.55 10.71 -4.95
N ASP A 211 -15.19 11.44 -3.89
CA ASP A 211 -14.29 12.60 -3.99
C ASP A 211 -13.16 12.56 -2.96
N VAL A 212 -12.18 13.45 -3.11
CA VAL A 212 -11.05 13.62 -2.19
C VAL A 212 -10.67 15.08 -2.00
N GLU A 213 -10.04 15.35 -0.87
CA GLU A 213 -9.17 16.51 -0.68
C GLU A 213 -7.71 16.01 -0.71
N ILE A 214 -6.88 16.58 -1.58
CA ILE A 214 -5.42 16.33 -1.53
C ILE A 214 -4.85 17.20 -0.41
N VAL A 215 -4.29 16.56 0.62
CA VAL A 215 -3.84 17.27 1.84
C VAL A 215 -2.34 17.51 1.85
N TRP A 216 -1.57 16.65 1.16
CA TRP A 216 -0.13 16.74 1.06
C TRP A 216 0.35 16.07 -0.23
N GLU A 217 1.47 16.54 -0.79
CA GLU A 217 2.07 16.01 -2.02
C GLU A 217 3.60 16.07 -1.92
N TRP A 218 4.27 15.09 -2.54
CA TRP A 218 5.71 15.05 -2.74
C TRP A 218 6.03 14.52 -4.13
N HIS A 219 6.99 15.13 -4.80
CA HIS A 219 7.36 14.82 -6.18
C HIS A 219 8.84 14.46 -6.25
N ALA A 220 9.17 13.25 -6.72
CA ALA A 220 10.56 12.86 -6.93
C ALA A 220 11.30 13.82 -7.87
N TRP A 221 10.56 14.48 -8.77
CA TRP A 221 11.09 15.44 -9.73
C TRP A 221 11.69 16.71 -9.09
N ASP A 222 11.29 17.06 -7.87
CA ASP A 222 11.83 18.22 -7.16
C ASP A 222 13.19 17.91 -6.49
N HIS A 223 13.56 16.63 -6.40
CA HIS A 223 14.73 16.15 -5.66
C HIS A 223 15.74 15.45 -6.59
N LEU A 224 16.06 16.08 -7.72
CA LEU A 224 16.95 15.51 -8.74
C LEU A 224 18.37 16.08 -8.69
N ILE A 225 19.33 15.27 -9.10
CA ILE A 225 20.72 15.66 -9.38
C ILE A 225 21.23 14.96 -10.66
N GLN A 226 22.26 15.52 -11.29
CA GLN A 226 23.03 14.90 -12.37
C GLN A 226 24.42 15.51 -12.51
N ASP A 227 25.39 14.76 -13.03
CA ASP A 227 26.76 15.22 -13.29
C ASP A 227 27.17 15.16 -14.77
N PHE A 228 26.18 15.02 -15.67
CA PHE A 228 26.36 14.83 -17.11
C PHE A 228 26.52 16.14 -17.90
N ASP A 229 25.56 17.07 -17.80
CA ASP A 229 25.53 18.32 -18.57
C ASP A 229 25.47 19.55 -17.63
N SER A 230 26.59 20.26 -17.54
CA SER A 230 26.73 21.46 -16.69
C SER A 230 25.93 22.67 -17.15
N SER A 231 25.32 22.61 -18.35
CA SER A 231 24.45 23.67 -18.86
C SER A 231 22.97 23.47 -18.52
N LYS A 232 22.63 22.34 -17.89
CA LYS A 232 21.27 21.92 -17.54
C LYS A 232 21.00 22.09 -16.05
N ASP A 233 19.73 21.93 -15.69
CA ASP A 233 19.31 21.99 -14.29
C ASP A 233 19.92 20.80 -13.54
N ASN A 234 19.88 20.87 -12.21
CA ASN A 234 20.31 19.78 -11.31
C ASN A 234 21.79 19.37 -11.46
N TYR A 235 22.63 20.17 -12.13
CA TYR A 235 24.04 19.86 -12.27
C TYR A 235 24.80 19.97 -10.94
N GLY A 236 25.42 18.88 -10.52
CA GLY A 236 26.20 18.80 -9.28
C GLY A 236 27.07 17.54 -9.22
N ASP A 237 27.77 17.35 -8.10
CA ASP A 237 28.50 16.11 -7.84
C ASP A 237 27.56 15.12 -7.15
N VAL A 238 27.04 14.15 -7.91
CA VAL A 238 26.11 13.12 -7.42
C VAL A 238 26.63 12.44 -6.14
N SER A 239 27.95 12.22 -6.03
CA SER A 239 28.53 11.55 -4.86
C SER A 239 28.49 12.38 -3.56
N GLN A 240 28.23 13.68 -3.66
CA GLN A 240 28.17 14.60 -2.52
C GLN A 240 26.73 14.91 -2.06
N HIS A 241 25.73 14.41 -2.79
CA HIS A 241 24.32 14.68 -2.53
C HIS A 241 23.50 13.38 -2.44
N PRO A 242 23.74 12.54 -1.41
CA PRO A 242 22.97 11.30 -1.21
C PRO A 242 21.48 11.53 -0.95
N GLU A 243 21.08 12.77 -0.63
CA GLU A 243 19.71 13.18 -0.39
C GLU A 243 18.90 13.44 -1.68
N LEU A 244 19.55 13.41 -2.86
CA LEU A 244 18.96 13.67 -4.17
C LEU A 244 19.06 12.45 -5.10
N LEU A 245 18.14 12.38 -6.05
CA LEU A 245 18.01 11.30 -7.02
C LEU A 245 18.82 11.61 -8.29
N ASP A 246 19.78 10.76 -8.63
CA ASP A 246 20.43 10.86 -9.93
C ASP A 246 19.45 10.49 -11.05
N VAL A 247 18.97 11.50 -11.79
CA VAL A 247 18.05 11.30 -12.93
C VAL A 247 18.66 10.44 -14.04
N ASN A 248 19.99 10.29 -14.02
CA ASN A 248 20.72 9.46 -14.96
C ASN A 248 20.93 8.02 -14.52
N PHE A 249 20.62 7.68 -13.27
CA PHE A 249 20.69 6.32 -12.80
C PHE A 249 19.80 5.42 -13.66
N ASN A 250 20.36 4.30 -14.13
CA ASN A 250 19.61 3.29 -14.85
C ASN A 250 20.23 1.91 -14.65
N ASP A 251 19.59 1.10 -13.81
CA ASP A 251 19.93 -0.31 -13.65
C ASP A 251 18.83 -1.26 -14.14
N ALA A 252 17.73 -0.70 -14.68
CA ALA A 252 16.62 -1.49 -15.20
C ALA A 252 16.96 -2.09 -16.58
N THR A 253 17.12 -3.41 -16.64
CA THR A 253 17.25 -4.12 -17.92
C THR A 253 15.93 -4.08 -18.69
N GLY A 254 15.95 -3.55 -19.92
CA GLY A 254 14.81 -3.56 -20.84
C GLY A 254 13.72 -2.52 -20.58
N GLY A 255 13.96 -1.56 -19.67
CA GLY A 255 13.18 -0.34 -19.40
C GLY A 255 11.66 -0.46 -19.61
N ALA A 256 10.90 -0.62 -18.52
CA ALA A 256 9.44 -0.56 -18.59
C ALA A 256 9.00 0.69 -19.38
N SER A 257 8.09 0.49 -20.32
CA SER A 257 7.56 1.57 -21.18
C SER A 257 8.64 2.38 -21.92
N GLY A 258 9.71 1.73 -22.37
CA GLY A 258 10.80 2.38 -23.10
C GLY A 258 11.75 3.18 -22.21
N GLY A 259 11.70 2.95 -20.89
CA GLY A 259 12.49 3.64 -19.87
C GLY A 259 11.81 4.89 -19.28
N ARG A 260 10.51 5.09 -19.54
CA ARG A 260 9.71 6.19 -18.95
C ARG A 260 9.56 6.00 -17.45
N ASP A 261 9.16 4.79 -17.06
CA ASP A 261 8.97 4.33 -15.69
C ASP A 261 10.31 3.91 -15.08
N TRP A 262 11.17 4.92 -14.89
CA TRP A 262 12.58 4.71 -14.57
C TRP A 262 12.81 4.38 -13.08
N MET A 263 12.00 4.93 -12.17
CA MET A 263 12.04 4.67 -10.73
C MET A 263 11.26 3.40 -10.37
N HIS A 264 9.99 3.32 -10.78
CA HIS A 264 9.12 2.16 -10.56
C HIS A 264 8.99 1.84 -9.06
N CYS A 265 8.38 2.75 -8.29
CA CYS A 265 8.08 2.48 -6.88
C CYS A 265 6.89 1.54 -6.73
N ASN A 266 7.03 0.57 -5.84
CA ASN A 266 6.12 -0.58 -5.77
C ASN A 266 5.51 -0.81 -4.39
N GLY A 267 5.94 -0.04 -3.38
CA GLY A 267 5.42 -0.16 -2.03
C GLY A 267 5.64 1.13 -1.25
N ILE A 268 4.68 1.47 -0.41
CA ILE A 268 4.68 2.65 0.45
C ILE A 268 4.21 2.25 1.85
N ASP A 269 4.84 2.82 2.89
CA ASP A 269 4.44 2.61 4.27
C ASP A 269 4.61 3.89 5.09
N TYR A 270 3.80 4.06 6.12
CA TYR A 270 3.81 5.25 6.98
C TYR A 270 4.24 4.92 8.41
N ASN A 271 5.32 5.53 8.84
CA ASN A 271 5.80 5.45 10.21
C ASN A 271 5.23 6.59 11.06
N LEU A 272 4.14 6.29 11.78
CA LEU A 272 3.48 7.23 12.68
C LEU A 272 4.39 7.75 13.80
N GLU A 273 5.36 6.97 14.29
CA GLU A 273 6.20 7.38 15.42
C GLU A 273 7.17 8.50 15.04
N LEU A 274 7.63 8.51 13.79
CA LEU A 274 8.60 9.47 13.27
C LEU A 274 7.99 10.49 12.32
N ASP A 275 6.72 10.30 11.92
CA ASP A 275 6.05 11.05 10.86
C ASP A 275 6.85 11.00 9.55
N GLN A 276 7.11 9.78 9.09
CA GLN A 276 7.94 9.49 7.92
C GLN A 276 7.23 8.53 6.97
N ILE A 277 7.54 8.65 5.69
CA ILE A 277 7.12 7.70 4.66
C ILE A 277 8.33 6.87 4.24
N ALA A 278 8.14 5.56 4.13
CA ALA A 278 9.10 4.66 3.48
C ALA A 278 8.58 4.30 2.08
N LEU A 279 9.42 4.49 1.05
CA LEU A 279 9.07 4.22 -0.34
C LEU A 279 10.05 3.20 -0.94
N SER A 280 9.54 2.06 -1.42
CA SER A 280 10.36 1.02 -2.05
C SER A 280 10.47 1.23 -3.55
N CYS A 281 11.68 1.53 -4.03
CA CYS A 281 11.94 1.87 -5.43
C CYS A 281 12.69 0.74 -6.17
N LYS A 282 11.96 -0.04 -6.99
CA LYS A 282 12.47 -1.29 -7.57
C LYS A 282 13.65 -1.05 -8.51
N ASN A 283 13.57 -0.07 -9.39
CA ASN A 283 14.60 0.12 -10.42
C ASN A 283 15.80 0.93 -9.94
N MET A 284 15.68 1.57 -8.77
CA MET A 284 16.78 2.27 -8.10
C MET A 284 17.55 1.35 -7.14
N ASN A 285 16.98 0.18 -6.79
CA ASN A 285 17.51 -0.74 -5.79
C ASN A 285 17.58 -0.12 -4.37
N GLU A 286 16.66 0.80 -4.07
CA GLU A 286 16.71 1.64 -2.87
C GLU A 286 15.36 1.68 -2.15
N ILE A 287 15.41 2.05 -0.87
CA ILE A 287 14.26 2.43 -0.06
C ILE A 287 14.52 3.87 0.38
N TYR A 288 13.57 4.75 0.08
CA TYR A 288 13.66 6.16 0.47
C TYR A 288 12.86 6.41 1.73
N ILE A 289 13.42 7.22 2.62
CA ILE A 289 12.72 7.74 3.79
C ILE A 289 12.48 9.23 3.54
N ILE A 290 11.21 9.65 3.62
CA ILE A 290 10.78 11.03 3.37
C ILE A 290 10.16 11.59 4.64
N ASP A 291 10.48 12.84 4.97
CA ASP A 291 9.89 13.55 6.11
C ASP A 291 8.47 14.05 5.78
N HIS A 292 7.46 13.38 6.35
CA HIS A 292 6.06 13.69 6.11
C HIS A 292 5.55 14.87 6.97
N SER A 293 6.31 15.29 7.98
CA SER A 293 5.94 16.44 8.80
C SER A 293 6.01 17.79 8.07
N THR A 294 6.51 17.78 6.84
CA THR A 294 6.56 18.92 5.92
C THR A 294 5.17 19.35 5.47
N THR A 295 5.00 20.65 5.21
CA THR A 295 3.92 21.10 4.31
C THR A 295 4.26 20.75 2.86
N THR A 296 3.27 20.70 1.94
CA THR A 296 3.53 20.48 0.50
C THR A 296 4.61 21.42 -0.07
N LEU A 297 4.66 22.66 0.40
CA LEU A 297 5.67 23.64 -0.05
C LEU A 297 7.08 23.33 0.50
N GLU A 298 7.17 22.81 1.72
CA GLU A 298 8.45 22.36 2.28
C GLU A 298 8.90 21.04 1.65
N ALA A 299 7.93 20.16 1.35
CA ALA A 299 8.14 18.90 0.64
C ALA A 299 8.69 19.12 -0.77
N SER A 300 8.31 20.19 -1.47
CA SER A 300 8.88 20.53 -2.79
C SER A 300 10.26 21.21 -2.72
N GLY A 301 10.93 21.20 -1.57
CA GLY A 301 12.19 21.91 -1.38
C GLY A 301 13.14 21.19 -0.42
N HIS A 302 14.26 21.85 -0.12
CA HIS A 302 15.42 21.27 0.59
C HIS A 302 15.51 21.71 2.06
N SER A 303 14.42 22.24 2.64
CA SER A 303 14.39 22.72 4.02
C SER A 303 12.99 22.73 4.59
N GLY A 304 12.85 22.43 5.88
CA GLY A 304 11.56 22.29 6.56
C GLY A 304 11.40 20.89 7.15
N GLY A 305 10.23 20.64 7.74
CA GLY A 305 9.97 19.39 8.45
C GLY A 305 10.79 19.21 9.73
N ASN A 306 10.56 18.11 10.42
CA ASN A 306 11.24 17.70 11.64
C ASN A 306 12.73 17.38 11.41
N SER A 307 13.08 16.90 10.21
CA SER A 307 14.45 16.60 9.80
C SER A 307 15.21 17.84 9.31
N GLY A 308 14.51 18.94 9.01
CA GLY A 308 15.10 20.17 8.49
C GLY A 308 15.56 20.07 7.04
N MET A 309 15.21 18.99 6.34
CA MET A 309 15.64 18.66 4.98
C MET A 309 14.55 18.91 3.92
N GLY A 310 13.37 19.41 4.31
CA GLY A 310 12.25 19.52 3.38
C GLY A 310 11.85 18.14 2.87
N GLY A 311 11.64 17.99 1.56
CA GLY A 311 11.33 16.70 0.94
C GLY A 311 12.55 15.90 0.47
N ASP A 312 13.77 16.35 0.73
CA ASP A 312 14.95 15.55 0.38
C ASP A 312 14.98 14.22 1.15
N ILE A 313 15.62 13.22 0.56
CA ILE A 313 15.68 11.86 1.10
C ILE A 313 16.58 11.83 2.34
N LEU A 314 16.13 11.16 3.40
CA LEU A 314 16.82 11.07 4.70
C LEU A 314 17.87 9.94 4.80
#